data_AF-A0A1Q4GN06-F1
#
_entry.id   AF-A0A1Q4GN06-F1
#
_cell.length_a   1.000
_cell.length_b   1.000
_cell.length_c   1.000
_cell.angle_alpha   90.00
_cell.angle_beta   90.00
_cell.angle_gamma   90.00
#
_symmetry.space_group_name_H-M   'P 1'
#
loop_
_entity.id
_entity.type
_entity.pdbx_description
1 polymer ?
#
loop_
_entity_poly.entity_id
_entity_poly.type
_entity_poly.pdbx_seq_one_letter_code
_entity_poly.pdbx_strand_id
1 'polypeptide(L)' 'MIWESWDAFWAMGGYALYVWGSFGATLACIVGEVWRVRRQRRQVISRLRRLQRFDSQ' A
#
# COMPACT_ATOMS: atom_id res chain seq x y z
N MET A 1 -14.12 -29.16 12.03
CA MET A 1 -12.91 -28.48 11.52
C MET A 1 -12.97 -28.59 10.00
N ILE A 2 -13.34 -27.53 9.28
CA ILE A 2 -13.64 -27.58 7.83
C ILE A 2 -12.78 -26.61 7.01
N TRP A 3 -11.67 -26.17 7.61
CA TRP A 3 -10.64 -25.38 6.94
C TRP A 3 -9.46 -26.29 6.62
N GLU A 4 -9.73 -27.29 5.79
CA GLU A 4 -8.71 -28.13 5.18
C GLU A 4 -8.02 -27.32 4.08
N SER A 5 -7.05 -26.52 4.52
CA SER A 5 -5.83 -26.23 3.76
C SER A 5 -5.94 -25.19 2.62
N TRP A 6 -4.81 -24.51 2.41
CA TRP A 6 -4.51 -23.68 1.23
C TRP A 6 -4.78 -24.39 -0.11
N ASP A 7 -4.84 -25.72 -0.09
CA ASP A 7 -5.22 -26.60 -1.19
C ASP A 7 -6.63 -26.33 -1.72
N ALA A 8 -7.63 -26.08 -0.86
CA ALA A 8 -8.99 -25.75 -1.29
C ALA A 8 -9.08 -24.40 -2.03
N PHE A 9 -8.18 -23.48 -1.71
CA PHE A 9 -8.03 -22.20 -2.42
C PHE A 9 -7.47 -22.43 -3.83
N TRP A 10 -6.48 -23.29 -4.01
CA TRP A 10 -5.97 -23.61 -5.35
C TRP A 10 -6.92 -24.53 -6.15
N ALA A 11 -7.65 -25.41 -5.48
CA ALA A 11 -8.61 -26.33 -6.08
C ALA A 11 -9.86 -25.64 -6.66
N MET A 12 -10.09 -24.35 -6.36
CA MET A 12 -11.16 -23.54 -6.98
C MET A 12 -10.95 -23.22 -8.48
N GLY A 13 -9.87 -23.74 -9.10
CA GLY A 13 -9.79 -23.92 -10.56
C GLY A 13 -9.82 -22.64 -11.41
N GLY A 14 -9.55 -21.48 -10.81
CA GLY A 14 -9.54 -20.19 -11.52
C GLY A 14 -10.11 -19.02 -10.69
N TYR A 15 -11.01 -19.27 -9.74
CA TYR A 15 -11.59 -18.21 -8.90
C TYR A 15 -10.58 -17.55 -7.96
N ALA A 16 -9.59 -18.31 -7.46
CA ALA A 16 -8.55 -17.77 -6.59
C ALA A 16 -7.72 -16.68 -7.28
N LEU A 17 -7.44 -16.79 -8.59
CA LEU A 17 -6.77 -15.74 -9.35
C LEU A 17 -7.60 -14.47 -9.43
N TYR A 18 -8.92 -14.57 -9.52
CA TYR A 18 -9.82 -13.41 -9.55
C TYR A 18 -9.89 -12.72 -8.18
N VAL A 19 -9.99 -13.51 -7.10
CA VAL A 19 -10.01 -13.00 -5.73
C VAL A 19 -8.66 -12.35 -5.40
N TRP A 20 -7.55 -13.08 -5.53
CA TRP A 20 -6.22 -12.55 -5.28
C TRP A 20 -5.84 -11.41 -6.22
N GLY A 21 -6.29 -11.43 -7.48
CA GLY A 21 -6.12 -10.33 -8.42
C GLY A 21 -6.85 -9.07 -7.97
N SER A 22 -8.09 -9.18 -7.49
CA SER A 22 -8.87 -8.03 -6.99
C SER A 22 -8.31 -7.48 -5.67
N PHE A 23 -7.92 -8.35 -4.75
CA PHE A 23 -7.23 -7.97 -3.52
C PHE A 23 -5.86 -7.33 -3.81
N GLY A 24 -5.10 -7.90 -4.75
CA GLY A 24 -3.83 -7.37 -5.22
C GLY A 24 -3.98 -6.01 -5.90
N ALA A 25 -4.99 -5.83 -6.74
CA ALA A 25 -5.31 -4.54 -7.38
C ALA A 25 -5.67 -3.47 -6.35
N THR A 26 -6.46 -3.84 -5.34
CA THR A 26 -6.84 -2.94 -4.24
C THR A 26 -5.61 -2.55 -3.42
N LEU A 27 -4.77 -3.54 -3.07
CA LEU A 27 -3.52 -3.31 -2.36
C LEU A 27 -2.57 -2.42 -3.19
N ALA A 28 -2.50 -2.62 -4.50
CA ALA A 28 -1.69 -1.80 -5.41
C ALA A 28 -2.16 -0.34 -5.43
N CYS A 29 -3.47 -0.08 -5.47
CA CYS A 29 -4.01 1.28 -5.35
C CYS A 29 -3.62 1.92 -4.01
N ILE A 30 -3.81 1.22 -2.90
CA ILE A 30 -3.45 1.72 -1.56
C ILE A 30 -1.95 2.03 -1.49
N VAL A 31 -1.10 1.10 -1.95
CA VAL A 31 0.35 1.28 -1.97
C VAL A 31 0.75 2.46 -2.84
N GLY A 32 0.13 2.62 -4.01
CA GLY A 32 0.36 3.74 -4.91
C GLY A 32 0.03 5.09 -4.25
N GLU A 33 -1.11 5.17 -3.57
CA GLU A 33 -1.52 6.39 -2.87
C GLU A 33 -0.62 6.70 -1.66
N VAL A 34 -0.31 5.68 -0.86
CA VAL A 34 0.63 5.79 0.26
C VAL A 34 2.03 6.20 -0.21
N TRP A 35 2.48 5.69 -1.36
CA TRP A 35 3.77 6.06 -1.93
C TRP A 35 3.80 7.54 -2.36
N ARG A 36 2.74 8.02 -3.02
CA ARG A 36 2.59 9.44 -3.36
C ARG A 36 2.61 10.34 -2.13
N VAL A 37 1.82 10.00 -1.10
CA VAL A 37 1.79 10.75 0.17
C VAL A 37 3.16 10.73 0.85
N ARG A 38 3.84 9.58 0.90
CA ARG A 38 5.20 9.47 1.46
C ARG A 38 6.20 10.34 0.72
N ARG A 39 6.13 10.40 -0.61
CA ARG A 39 7.00 11.25 -1.43
C ARG A 39 6.74 12.73 -1.16
N GLN A 40 5.47 13.13 -1.07
CA GLN A 40 5.10 14.51 -0.75
C GLN A 40 5.50 14.90 0.67
N ARG A 41 5.33 14.01 1.65
CA ARG A 41 5.76 14.24 3.04
C ARG A 41 7.24 14.58 3.14
N ARG A 42 8.11 13.87 2.40
CA ARG A 42 9.55 14.19 2.38
C ARG A 42 9.83 15.61 1.87
N GLN A 43 9.09 16.05 0.85
CA GLN A 43 9.22 17.40 0.30
C GLN A 43 8.73 18.46 1.29
N VAL A 44 7.57 18.26 1.92
CA VAL A 44 7.01 19.18 2.92
C VAL A 44 7.93 19.30 4.14
N ILE A 45 8.43 18.18 4.67
CA ILE A 45 9.38 18.18 5.80
C ILE A 45 10.67 18.91 5.44
N SER A 46 11.17 18.76 4.21
CA SER A 46 12.37 19.49 3.77
C SER A 46 12.15 21.00 3.67
N ARG A 47 10.94 21.44 3.29
CA ARG A 47 10.56 22.86 3.24
C ARG A 47 10.39 23.43 4.65
N LEU A 48 9.70 22.72 5.55
CA LEU A 48 9.53 23.14 6.94
C LEU A 48 10.89 23.29 7.66
N ARG A 49 11.82 22.35 7.45
CA ARG A 49 13.19 22.44 8.01
C ARG A 49 14.00 23.64 7.49
N ARG A 50 13.67 24.18 6.31
CA ARG A 50 14.29 25.41 5.80
C ARG A 50 13.69 26.63 6.46
N LEU A 51 12.36 26.67 6.63
CA LEU A 51 11.66 27.77 7.28
C LEU A 51 12.01 27.89 8.77
N GLN A 52 12.07 26.79 9.52
CA GLN A 52 12.50 26.81 10.93
C GLN A 52 13.90 27.41 11.12
N ARG A 53 14.79 27.24 10.13
CA ARG A 53 16.14 27.81 10.16
C ARG A 53 16.16 29.33 10.00
N PHE A 54 15.16 29.91 9.33
CA PHE A 54 15.02 31.36 9.20
C PHE A 54 14.33 31.97 10.41
N ASP A 55 13.38 31.27 11.04
CA ASP A 55 12.63 31.76 12.21
C ASP A 55 13.48 31.77 13.50
N SER A 56 14.62 31.07 13.50
CA SER A 56 15.54 30.96 14.65
C SER A 56 16.74 31.94 14.58
N GLN A 57 16.77 32.85 13.59
CA GLN A 57 17.77 33.93 13.47
C GLN A 57 17.11 35.29 13.69
#